data_AF-A0A2D7XKM9-F1
#
_entry.id   AF-A0A2D7XKM9-F1
#
_cell.length_a   1.000
_cell.length_b   1.000
_cell.length_c   1.000
_cell.angle_alpha   90.00
_cell.angle_beta   90.00
_cell.angle_gamma   90.00
#
_symmetry.space_group_name_H-M   'P 1'
#
loop_
_entity.id
_entity.type
_entity.pdbx_description
1 polymer ?
#
loop_
_entity_poly.entity_id
_entity_poly.type
_entity_poly.pdbx_seq_one_letter_code
_entity_poly.pdbx_strand_id
1 'polypeptide(L)'
;MNSLSDNINLMPSKRTKVIANIMVYLLKNIRHGTIEMHWPDGKVEIYQGKESKHLKGVLIVHDWDLFKQIVRTGAIGFAEGYLANYWSTPDISGLLEVLNLNLDEMQNHIGKNKVIKFMTRLSHILRP
;
A
#
# COMPACT_ATOMS: atom_id res chain seq x y z
N MET A 1 19.57 -26.04 1.92
CA MET A 1 18.11 -25.97 2.12
C MET A 1 17.86 -25.36 3.49
N ASN A 2 17.76 -24.03 3.58
CA ASN A 2 17.52 -23.34 4.86
C ASN A 2 16.14 -22.68 4.83
N SER A 3 15.23 -23.24 5.64
CA SER A 3 14.08 -22.64 6.32
C SER A 3 13.55 -21.27 5.83
N LEU A 4 12.77 -21.27 4.74
CA LEU A 4 11.92 -20.13 4.37
C LEU A 4 10.46 -20.32 4.84
N SER A 5 10.24 -21.17 5.85
CA SER A 5 8.94 -21.33 6.49
C SER A 5 8.86 -20.45 7.75
N ASP A 6 7.84 -19.61 7.76
CA ASP A 6 7.06 -19.29 8.98
C ASP A 6 7.58 -18.16 9.87
N ASN A 7 7.77 -16.97 9.28
CA ASN A 7 7.49 -15.73 9.99
C ASN A 7 6.53 -14.87 9.17
N ILE A 8 5.36 -15.42 8.82
CA ILE A 8 4.23 -14.57 8.41
C ILE A 8 3.88 -13.76 9.65
N ASN A 9 4.33 -12.51 9.72
CA ASN A 9 3.86 -11.60 10.76
C ASN A 9 2.37 -11.40 10.51
N LEU A 10 1.52 -12.09 11.26
CA LEU A 10 0.07 -11.91 11.15
C LEU A 10 -0.37 -10.59 11.80
N MET A 11 0.44 -10.05 12.71
CA MET A 11 0.13 -8.82 13.43
C MET A 11 1.10 -7.68 13.10
N PRO A 12 0.60 -6.47 12.84
CA PRO A 12 1.46 -5.33 12.57
C PRO A 12 2.12 -4.82 13.85
N SER A 13 3.41 -4.47 13.77
CA SER A 13 4.05 -3.64 14.80
C SER A 13 3.31 -2.30 14.98
N LYS A 14 3.44 -1.64 16.13
CA LYS A 14 2.82 -0.31 16.35
C LYS A 14 3.15 0.69 15.23
N ARG A 15 4.40 0.70 14.75
CA ARG A 15 4.84 1.57 13.64
C ARG A 15 4.17 1.18 12.32
N THR A 16 4.12 -0.12 12.04
CA THR A 16 3.46 -0.64 10.83
C THR A 16 1.97 -0.31 10.82
N LYS A 17 1.30 -0.39 11.97
CA LYS A 17 -0.13 -0.05 12.10
C LYS A 17 -0.41 1.42 11.75
N VAL A 18 0.48 2.33 12.12
CA VAL A 18 0.35 3.76 11.72
C VAL A 18 0.47 3.91 10.20
N ILE A 19 1.44 3.24 9.57
CA ILE A 19 1.64 3.31 8.11
C ILE A 19 0.44 2.68 7.37
N ALA A 20 -0.04 1.53 7.85
CA ALA A 20 -1.23 0.89 7.32
C ALA A 20 -2.46 1.83 7.41
N ASN A 21 -2.64 2.53 8.54
CA ASN A 21 -3.71 3.51 8.67
C ASN A 21 -3.58 4.69 7.70
N ILE A 22 -2.35 5.11 7.35
CA ILE A 22 -2.12 6.11 6.30
C ILE A 22 -2.54 5.55 4.95
N MET A 23 -2.17 4.30 4.64
CA MET A 23 -2.58 3.65 3.39
C MET A 23 -4.12 3.56 3.29
N VAL A 24 -4.78 3.13 4.37
CA VAL A 24 -6.25 3.14 4.47
C VAL A 24 -6.81 4.53 4.23
N TYR A 25 -6.22 5.58 4.82
CA TYR A 25 -6.66 6.95 4.58
C TYR A 25 -6.53 7.35 3.11
N LEU A 26 -5.41 7.05 2.45
CA LEU A 26 -5.22 7.35 1.03
C LEU A 26 -6.21 6.58 0.14
N LEU A 27 -6.40 5.29 0.42
CA LEU A 27 -7.34 4.43 -0.31
C LEU A 27 -8.79 4.89 -0.13
N LYS A 28 -9.18 5.35 1.07
CA LYS A 28 -10.52 5.94 1.30
C LYS A 28 -10.78 7.22 0.52
N ASN A 29 -9.74 7.89 0.05
CA ASN A 29 -9.83 9.15 -0.70
C ASN A 29 -9.51 8.97 -2.20
N ILE A 30 -9.51 7.73 -2.72
CA ILE A 30 -9.39 7.54 -4.17
C ILE A 30 -10.61 8.12 -4.89
N ARG A 31 -10.38 8.62 -6.10
CA ARG A 31 -11.37 9.21 -6.98
C ARG A 31 -11.82 8.25 -8.07
N HIS A 32 -10.90 7.47 -8.64
CA HIS A 32 -11.15 6.59 -9.79
C HIS A 32 -11.13 5.12 -9.40
N GLY A 33 -12.06 4.34 -9.95
CA GLY A 33 -12.07 2.88 -9.84
C GLY A 33 -12.39 2.36 -8.44
N THR A 34 -12.09 1.09 -8.25
CA THR A 34 -12.30 0.36 -6.99
C THR A 34 -11.04 -0.42 -6.64
N ILE A 35 -10.60 -0.34 -5.38
CA ILE A 35 -9.52 -1.16 -4.84
C ILE A 35 -10.09 -2.08 -3.77
N GLU A 36 -10.01 -3.38 -4.00
CA GLU A 36 -10.23 -4.40 -2.98
C GLU A 36 -8.90 -4.74 -2.32
N MET A 37 -8.83 -4.61 -0.99
CA MET A 37 -7.62 -4.81 -0.22
C MET A 37 -7.80 -5.99 0.73
N HIS A 38 -6.93 -6.98 0.62
CA HIS A 38 -6.83 -8.11 1.54
C HIS A 38 -5.63 -7.88 2.45
N TRP A 39 -5.86 -7.94 3.75
CA TRP A 39 -4.84 -7.77 4.78
C TRP A 39 -4.28 -9.12 5.24
N PRO A 40 -3.05 -9.15 5.82
CA PRO A 40 -2.44 -10.39 6.31
C PRO A 40 -3.23 -11.08 7.42
N ASP A 41 -4.09 -10.34 8.14
CA ASP A 41 -4.97 -10.85 9.20
C ASP A 41 -6.29 -11.44 8.65
N GLY A 42 -6.45 -11.50 7.33
CA GLY A 42 -7.65 -12.01 6.66
C GLY A 42 -8.76 -10.97 6.50
N LYS A 43 -8.57 -9.75 6.99
CA LYS A 43 -9.54 -8.67 6.77
C LYS A 43 -9.57 -8.28 5.30
N VAL A 44 -10.78 -8.07 4.77
CA VAL A 44 -10.99 -7.53 3.42
C VAL A 44 -11.70 -6.19 3.50
N GLU A 45 -11.19 -5.19 2.79
CA GLU A 45 -11.79 -3.86 2.68
C GLU A 45 -11.91 -3.45 1.22
N ILE A 46 -13.02 -2.79 0.88
CA ILE A 46 -13.26 -2.26 -0.47
C ILE A 46 -13.29 -0.74 -0.40
N TYR A 47 -12.48 -0.11 -1.24
CA TYR A 47 -12.41 1.33 -1.40
C TYR A 47 -12.89 1.68 -2.80
N GLN A 48 -13.93 2.50 -2.90
CA GLN A 48 -14.53 2.84 -4.19
C GLN A 48 -14.54 4.35 -4.41
N GLY A 49 -13.94 4.75 -5.53
CA GLY A 49 -13.98 6.12 -6.03
C GLY A 49 -15.34 6.48 -6.65
N LYS A 50 -15.52 7.77 -6.92
CA LYS A 50 -16.76 8.28 -7.56
C LYS A 50 -16.73 8.17 -9.08
N GLU A 51 -15.55 8.08 -9.68
CA GLU A 51 -15.30 8.08 -11.12
C GLU A 51 -14.71 6.74 -11.59
N SER A 52 -14.77 6.46 -12.88
CA SER A 52 -14.21 5.25 -13.51
C SER A 52 -14.53 3.94 -12.78
N LYS A 53 -15.73 3.79 -12.23
CA LYS A 53 -16.14 2.67 -11.33
C LYS A 53 -16.02 1.27 -11.96
N HIS A 54 -15.93 1.19 -13.29
CA HIS A 54 -15.72 -0.06 -14.00
C HIS A 54 -14.29 -0.62 -13.82
N LEU A 55 -13.32 0.25 -13.50
CA LEU A 55 -11.95 -0.17 -13.21
C LEU A 55 -11.86 -0.77 -11.81
N LYS A 56 -11.18 -1.91 -11.71
CA LYS A 56 -11.01 -2.66 -10.46
C LYS A 56 -9.56 -3.09 -10.31
N GLY A 57 -9.02 -2.86 -9.13
CA GLY A 57 -7.74 -3.39 -8.68
C GLY A 57 -7.94 -4.23 -7.43
N VAL A 58 -7.17 -5.30 -7.29
CA VAL A 58 -7.13 -6.10 -6.06
C VAL A 58 -5.70 -6.05 -5.54
N LEU A 59 -5.53 -5.71 -4.26
CA LEU A 59 -4.23 -5.70 -3.59
C LEU A 59 -4.28 -6.69 -2.43
N ILE A 60 -3.52 -7.78 -2.55
CA ILE A 60 -3.44 -8.81 -1.53
C ILE A 60 -2.13 -8.65 -0.79
N VAL A 61 -2.16 -8.19 0.46
CA VAL A 61 -0.98 -8.02 1.29
C VAL A 61 -0.75 -9.30 2.09
N HIS A 62 0.41 -9.92 1.88
CA HIS A 62 0.84 -11.15 2.56
C HIS A 62 1.67 -10.85 3.80
N ASP A 63 2.45 -9.76 3.77
CA ASP A 63 3.34 -9.38 4.87
C ASP A 63 3.29 -7.87 5.16
N TRP A 64 3.19 -7.53 6.44
CA TRP A 64 3.25 -6.15 6.95
C TRP A 64 4.59 -5.44 6.66
N ASP A 65 5.66 -6.17 6.36
CA ASP A 65 6.96 -5.60 5.99
C ASP A 65 6.94 -4.85 4.67
N LEU A 66 5.92 -5.08 3.82
CA LEU A 66 5.62 -4.23 2.67
C LEU A 66 5.60 -2.73 3.04
N PHE A 67 4.92 -2.39 4.12
CA PHE A 67 4.73 -0.98 4.51
C PHE A 67 6.04 -0.33 4.96
N LYS A 68 6.98 -1.11 5.51
CA LYS A 68 8.33 -0.62 5.82
C LYS A 68 9.09 -0.32 4.53
N GLN A 69 8.98 -1.19 3.52
CA GLN A 69 9.62 -0.97 2.22
C GLN A 69 9.04 0.24 1.49
N ILE A 70 7.71 0.33 1.38
CA ILE A 70 7.02 1.47 0.72
C ILE A 70 7.44 2.79 1.36
N VAL A 71 7.52 2.84 2.69
CA VAL A 71 7.99 4.04 3.38
C VAL A 71 9.44 4.33 2.98
N ARG A 72 10.35 3.37 3.07
CA ARG A 72 11.80 3.55 2.82
C ARG A 72 12.14 3.93 1.37
N THR A 73 11.55 3.24 0.40
CA THR A 73 11.95 3.32 -1.01
C THR A 73 10.84 3.82 -1.93
N GLY A 74 9.64 4.08 -1.42
CA GLY A 74 8.51 4.61 -2.20
C GLY A 74 7.96 3.56 -3.17
N ALA A 75 7.69 3.99 -4.41
CA ALA A 75 7.20 3.11 -5.48
C ALA A 75 8.15 1.95 -5.80
N ILE A 76 9.46 2.12 -5.59
CA ILE A 76 10.44 1.04 -5.75
C ILE A 76 10.17 -0.06 -4.73
N GLY A 77 9.90 0.28 -3.46
CA GLY A 77 9.56 -0.69 -2.42
C GLY A 77 8.23 -1.38 -2.67
N PHE A 78 7.30 -0.72 -3.34
CA PHE A 78 6.09 -1.37 -3.82
C PHE A 78 6.41 -2.43 -4.89
N ALA A 79 7.24 -2.09 -5.89
CA ALA A 79 7.66 -3.02 -6.93
C ALA A 79 8.52 -4.18 -6.38
N GLU A 80 9.51 -3.91 -5.54
CA GLU A 80 10.32 -4.92 -4.86
C GLU A 80 9.46 -5.83 -3.98
N GLY A 81 8.47 -5.27 -3.28
CA GLY A 81 7.52 -6.04 -2.48
C GLY A 81 6.67 -7.01 -3.29
N TYR A 82 6.35 -6.70 -4.55
CA TYR A 82 5.68 -7.64 -5.46
C TYR A 82 6.60 -8.82 -5.80
N LEU A 83 7.85 -8.52 -6.17
CA LEU A 83 8.85 -9.54 -6.49
C LEU A 83 9.22 -10.41 -5.29
N ALA A 84 9.23 -9.82 -4.09
CA ALA A 84 9.49 -10.50 -2.83
C ALA A 84 8.26 -11.21 -2.22
N ASN A 85 7.12 -11.21 -2.93
CA ASN A 85 5.86 -11.82 -2.48
C ASN A 85 5.31 -11.24 -1.16
N TYR A 86 5.61 -9.99 -0.84
CA TYR A 86 4.99 -9.28 0.29
C TYR A 86 3.58 -8.83 -0.02
N TRP A 87 3.28 -8.66 -1.31
CA TRP A 87 1.93 -8.54 -1.81
C TRP A 87 1.81 -9.15 -3.19
N SER A 88 0.58 -9.41 -3.60
CA SER A 88 0.25 -9.91 -4.92
C SER A 88 -1.09 -9.35 -5.40
N THR A 89 -1.42 -9.66 -6.64
CA THR A 89 -2.69 -9.32 -7.26
C THR A 89 -3.01 -10.36 -8.33
N PRO A 90 -4.29 -10.71 -8.54
CA PRO A 90 -4.72 -11.49 -9.68
C PRO A 90 -4.59 -10.74 -11.02
N ASP A 91 -4.58 -9.41 -11.00
CA ASP A 91 -4.45 -8.55 -12.18
C ASP A 91 -3.56 -7.34 -11.85
N ILE A 92 -2.29 -7.44 -12.27
CA ILE A 92 -1.31 -6.38 -12.04
C ILE A 92 -1.61 -5.15 -12.89
N SER A 93 -2.11 -5.34 -14.11
CA SER A 93 -2.41 -4.25 -15.03
C SER A 93 -3.60 -3.44 -14.51
N GLY A 94 -4.70 -4.09 -14.14
CA GLY A 94 -5.88 -3.43 -13.58
C GLY A 94 -5.58 -2.71 -12.27
N LEU A 95 -4.78 -3.30 -11.39
CA LEU A 95 -4.36 -2.64 -10.15
C LEU A 95 -3.53 -1.38 -10.43
N LEU A 96 -2.51 -1.49 -11.28
CA LEU A 96 -1.63 -0.36 -11.59
C LEU A 96 -2.36 0.75 -12.35
N GLU A 97 -3.33 0.42 -13.20
CA GLU A 97 -4.19 1.40 -13.88
C GLU A 97 -4.99 2.22 -12.86
N VAL A 98 -5.68 1.55 -11.93
CA VAL A 98 -6.42 2.24 -10.86
C VAL A 98 -5.49 3.10 -10.00
N LEU A 99 -4.34 2.57 -9.60
CA LEU A 99 -3.37 3.33 -8.79
C LEU A 99 -2.83 4.55 -9.55
N ASN A 100 -2.52 4.40 -10.84
CA ASN A 100 -1.98 5.49 -11.67
C ASN A 100 -2.99 6.63 -11.83
N LEU A 101 -4.27 6.31 -12.08
CA LEU A 101 -5.34 7.32 -12.16
C LEU A 101 -5.58 8.08 -10.86
N ASN A 102 -5.16 7.51 -9.71
CA ASN A 102 -5.29 8.14 -8.40
C ASN A 102 -3.99 8.72 -7.87
N LEU A 103 -2.89 8.65 -8.62
CA LEU A 103 -1.56 9.00 -8.13
C LEU A 103 -1.49 10.46 -7.69
N ASP A 104 -2.03 11.37 -8.50
CA ASP A 104 -2.05 12.81 -8.19
C ASP A 104 -2.92 13.13 -6.96
N GLU A 105 -4.08 12.48 -6.83
CA GLU A 105 -4.98 12.66 -5.69
C GLU A 105 -4.31 12.16 -4.40
N MET A 106 -3.70 10.97 -4.44
CA MET A 106 -2.93 10.44 -3.32
C MET A 106 -1.76 11.37 -2.94
N GLN A 107 -1.00 11.89 -3.92
CA GLN A 107 0.08 12.85 -3.68
C GLN A 107 -0.43 14.17 -3.08
N ASN A 108 -1.58 14.67 -3.54
CA ASN A 108 -2.21 15.87 -2.99
C ASN A 108 -2.64 15.68 -1.53
N HIS A 109 -3.20 14.53 -1.18
CA HIS A 109 -3.56 14.20 0.20
C HIS A 109 -2.33 14.07 1.10
N ILE A 110 -1.24 13.48 0.60
CA ILE A 110 0.06 13.45 1.29
C ILE A 110 0.60 14.87 1.49
N GLY A 111 0.53 15.73 0.46
CA GLY A 111 1.05 17.09 0.48
C GLY A 111 0.29 18.05 1.40
N LYS A 112 -1.05 17.92 1.46
CA LYS A 112 -1.93 18.69 2.35
C LYS A 112 -1.79 18.27 3.81
N ASN A 113 -1.56 16.98 4.07
CA ASN A 113 -1.47 16.47 5.44
C ASN A 113 -0.02 16.56 5.97
N LYS A 114 0.28 17.62 6.74
CA LYS A 114 1.63 17.91 7.27
C LYS A 114 2.25 16.74 8.06
N VAL A 115 1.43 15.92 8.73
CA VAL A 115 1.87 14.71 9.46
C VAL A 115 2.36 13.62 8.51
N ILE A 116 1.60 13.34 7.44
CA ILE A 116 1.99 12.34 6.44
C ILE A 116 3.26 12.79 5.72
N LYS A 117 3.34 14.07 5.33
CA LYS A 117 4.54 14.67 4.73
C LYS A 117 5.77 14.60 5.65
N PHE A 118 5.59 14.77 6.95
CA PHE A 118 6.68 14.64 7.92
C PHE A 118 7.15 13.18 8.03
N MET A 119 6.22 12.21 8.07
CA MET A 119 6.55 10.78 8.10
C MET A 119 7.28 10.31 6.84
N THR A 120 6.86 10.75 5.65
CA THR A 120 7.57 10.40 4.40
C THR A 120 8.94 11.08 4.32
N ARG A 121 9.08 12.34 4.80
CA ARG A 121 10.39 13.01 4.90
C ARG A 121 11.37 12.32 5.84
N LEU A 122 10.90 11.85 6.99
CA LEU A 122 11.74 11.06 7.92
C LEU A 122 12.20 9.75 7.28
N SER A 123 11.38 9.16 6.42
CA SER A 123 11.80 7.99 5.67
C SER A 123 12.92 8.27 4.67
N HIS A 124 12.88 9.43 4.00
CA HIS A 124 13.97 9.85 3.12
C HIS A 124 15.30 10.09 3.86
N ILE A 125 15.25 10.40 5.16
CA ILE A 125 16.44 10.60 6.00
C ILE A 125 17.09 9.26 6.42
N LEU A 126 16.38 8.13 6.30
CA LEU A 126 16.91 6.78 6.53
C LEU A 126 17.45 6.12 5.25
N ARG A 127 17.61 6.88 4.16
CA ARG A 127 18.43 6.47 3.02
C ARG A 127 19.90 6.82 3.34
N PRO A 128 20.79 5.84 3.58
CA PRO A 128 22.23 6.08 3.42
C PRO A 128 22.57 6.36 1.95
#